data_AF-A0A850R6R0-F1
#
_entry.id   AF-A0A850R6R0-F1
#
_cell.length_a   1.000
_cell.length_b   1.000
_cell.length_c   1.000
_cell.angle_alpha   90.00
_cell.angle_beta   90.00
_cell.angle_gamma   90.00
#
_symmetry.space_group_name_H-M   'P 1'
#
loop_
_entity.id
_entity.type
_entity.pdbx_description
1 polymer ?
#
loop_
_entity_poly.entity_id
_entity_poly.type
_entity_poly.pdbx_seq_one_letter_code
_entity_poly.pdbx_strand_id
1 'polypeptide(L)' 'MWAILNFEASGLSEQSYPIEVGYALPDAEGYSLLINPLSSATQWNYWDDFAEQQLHHRSRQELITKGLNVG' A
#
# COMPACT_ATOMS: atom_id res chain seq x y z
N MET A 1 -24.48 2.68 -4.17
CA MET A 1 -23.25 2.43 -4.95
C MET A 1 -22.28 1.69 -4.06
N TRP A 2 -21.62 0.63 -4.54
CA TRP A 2 -20.67 -0.18 -3.77
C TRP A 2 -19.30 -0.18 -4.45
N ALA A 3 -18.26 -0.51 -3.69
CA ALA A 3 -16.90 -0.66 -4.20
C ALA A 3 -16.26 -1.87 -3.50
N ILE A 4 -15.38 -2.59 -4.21
CA ILE A 4 -14.50 -3.59 -3.61
C ILE A 4 -13.14 -2.95 -3.41
N LEU A 5 -12.56 -3.14 -2.23
CA LEU A 5 -11.22 -2.65 -1.88
C LEU A 5 -10.27 -3.83 -1.64
N ASN A 6 -9.03 -3.69 -2.08
CA ASN A 6 -7.91 -4.57 -1.73
C ASN A 6 -6.76 -3.72 -1.17
N PHE A 7 -6.07 -4.24 -0.16
CA PHE A 7 -4.93 -3.56 0.44
C PHE A 7 -3.72 -4.49 0.44
N GLU A 8 -2.62 -4.00 -0.12
CA GLU A 8 -1.32 -4.62 0.14
C GLU A 8 -0.72 -3.98 1.40
N ALA A 9 -0.03 -4.79 2.19
CA ALA A 9 0.52 -4.38 3.47
C ALA A 9 2.05 -4.45 3.46
N SER A 10 2.70 -3.62 4.28
CA SER A 10 4.15 -3.61 4.48
C SER A 10 4.72 -4.88 5.14
N GLY A 11 3.86 -5.85 5.47
CA GLY A 11 4.20 -7.14 6.08
C GLY A 11 2.97 -7.95 6.49
N LEU A 12 3.20 -9.08 7.15
CA LEU A 12 2.14 -10.01 7.61
C LEU A 12 1.78 -9.87 9.10
N SER A 13 2.33 -8.86 9.78
CA SER A 13 2.06 -8.57 11.20
C SER A 13 0.89 -7.61 11.38
N GLU A 14 0.29 -7.59 12.58
CA GLU A 14 -0.69 -6.56 12.99
C GLU A 14 -0.08 -5.14 13.03
N GLN A 15 1.25 -5.03 13.02
CA GLN A 15 1.97 -3.75 12.95
C GLN A 15 2.13 -3.21 11.52
N SER A 16 1.61 -3.92 10.52
CA SER A 16 1.78 -3.57 9.11
C SER A 16 0.96 -2.35 8.71
N TYR A 17 1.46 -1.64 7.70
CA TYR A 17 0.82 -0.45 7.16
C TYR A 17 0.34 -0.72 5.73
N PRO A 18 -0.75 -0.08 5.26
CA PRO A 18 -1.19 -0.21 3.88
C PRO A 18 -0.21 0.47 2.94
N ILE A 19 0.30 -0.24 1.93
CA ILE A 19 1.30 0.31 0.99
C ILE A 19 0.72 0.53 -0.41
N GLU A 20 -0.39 -0.13 -0.73
CA GLU A 20 -1.15 0.03 -1.97
C GLU A 20 -2.65 -0.15 -1.65
N VAL A 21 -3.51 0.64 -2.29
CA VAL A 21 -4.96 0.49 -2.23
C VAL A 21 -5.49 0.27 -3.64
N GLY A 22 -6.02 -0.92 -3.90
CA GLY A 22 -6.78 -1.24 -5.10
C GLY A 22 -8.27 -1.01 -4.85
N TYR A 23 -8.98 -0.45 -5.84
CA TYR A 23 -10.43 -0.35 -5.80
C TYR A 23 -11.07 -0.64 -7.16
N ALA A 24 -12.27 -1.22 -7.12
CA ALA A 24 -13.10 -1.41 -8.31
C ALA A 24 -14.55 -0.97 -8.02
N LEU A 25 -15.11 -0.21 -8.96
CA LEU A 25 -16.54 0.13 -8.98
C LEU A 25 -17.29 -0.92 -9.81
N PRO A 26 -18.63 -1.02 -9.68
CA PRO A 26 -19.41 -2.11 -10.30
C PRO A 26 -19.25 -2.17 -11.82
N ASP A 27 -19.09 -1.01 -12.45
CA ASP A 27 -19.10 -0.85 -13.91
C ASP A 27 -17.78 -0.26 -14.44
N ALA A 28 -16.71 -0.25 -13.63
CA ALA A 28 -15.42 0.34 -14.01
C ALA A 28 -14.27 -0.65 -13.89
N GLU A 29 -13.20 -0.41 -14.66
CA GLU A 29 -11.92 -1.08 -14.45
C GLU A 29 -11.38 -0.80 -13.04
N GLY A 30 -10.61 -1.75 -12.52
CA GLY A 30 -9.92 -1.60 -11.24
C GLY A 30 -8.76 -0.61 -11.34
N TYR A 31 -8.61 0.21 -10.32
CA TYR A 31 -7.49 1.15 -10.17
C TYR A 31 -6.70 0.78 -8.92
N SER A 32 -5.40 1.10 -8.89
CA SER A 32 -4.62 1.04 -7.67
C SER A 32 -3.76 2.27 -7.46
N LEU A 33 -3.51 2.57 -6.19
CA LEU A 33 -2.78 3.75 -5.74
C LEU A 33 -1.73 3.30 -4.74
N LEU A 34 -0.46 3.66 -4.99
CA LEU A 34 0.63 3.45 -4.04
C LEU A 34 0.60 4.53 -2.96
N ILE A 35 0.96 4.17 -1.73
CA ILE A 35 1.06 5.10 -0.59
C ILE A 35 2.53 5.41 -0.33
N ASN A 36 2.87 6.69 -0.23
CA ASN A 36 4.21 7.10 0.19
C ASN A 36 4.35 6.97 1.71
N PRO A 37 5.18 6.03 2.23
CA PRO A 37 5.29 5.79 3.67
C PRO A 37 5.90 6.96 4.44
N LEU A 38 6.61 7.89 3.78
CA LEU A 38 7.18 9.08 4.42
C LEU A 38 6.17 10.22 4.60
N SER A 39 4.99 10.09 3.99
CA SER A 39 3.95 11.13 4.01
C SER A 39 2.88 10.92 5.07
N SER A 40 2.95 9.80 5.80
CA SER A 40 2.01 9.47 6.87
C SER A 40 2.22 10.38 8.09
N ALA A 41 1.13 10.77 8.77
CA ALA A 41 1.15 11.49 10.04
C ALA A 41 1.99 10.80 11.13
N THR A 42 2.10 9.46 11.08
CA THR A 42 2.97 8.69 11.97
C THR A 42 4.13 8.08 11.21
N GLN A 43 5.27 7.95 11.87
CA GLN A 43 6.44 7.31 11.29
C GLN A 43 6.21 5.80 11.17
N TRP A 44 6.29 5.27 9.95
CA TRP A 44 6.17 3.84 9.68
C TRP A 44 7.51 3.15 9.90
N ASN A 45 7.60 2.40 11.00
CA ASN A 45 8.85 1.76 11.44
C ASN A 45 8.89 0.26 11.10
N TYR A 46 7.73 -0.41 11.12
CA TYR A 46 7.63 -1.80 10.72
C TYR A 46 7.72 -1.95 9.19
N TRP A 47 8.58 -2.86 8.73
CA TRP A 47 8.76 -3.23 7.33
C TRP A 47 9.23 -4.67 7.26
N ASP A 48 8.57 -5.50 6.45
CA ASP A 48 8.87 -6.92 6.32
C ASP A 48 9.55 -7.20 4.98
N ASP A 49 10.85 -7.48 5.03
CA ASP A 49 11.65 -7.80 3.84
C ASP A 49 11.13 -9.05 3.10
N PHE A 50 10.53 -10.02 3.81
CA PHE A 50 9.94 -11.17 3.17
C PHE A 50 8.70 -10.78 2.36
N ALA A 51 7.84 -9.94 2.93
CA ALA A 51 6.67 -9.45 2.20
C ALA A 51 7.08 -8.63 0.96
N GLU A 52 8.07 -7.74 1.12
CA GLU A 52 8.64 -6.97 0.02
C GLU A 52 9.16 -7.88 -1.09
N GLN A 53 9.94 -8.89 -0.75
CA GLN A 53 10.64 -9.68 -1.76
C GLN A 53 9.81 -10.82 -2.35
N GLN A 54 8.85 -11.37 -1.60
CA GLN A 54 8.18 -12.63 -1.93
C GLN A 54 6.66 -12.53 -2.10
N LEU A 55 6.03 -11.45 -1.62
CA LEU A 55 4.57 -11.30 -1.68
C LEU A 55 4.16 -10.20 -2.65
N HIS A 56 4.48 -8.94 -2.33
CA HIS A 56 3.97 -7.79 -3.08
C HIS A 56 4.99 -7.19 -4.06
N HIS A 57 6.28 -7.52 -3.95
CA HIS A 57 7.34 -7.06 -4.87
C HIS A 57 7.39 -5.53 -5.03
N ARG A 58 6.99 -4.79 -3.98
CA ARG A 58 7.04 -3.33 -3.92
C ARG A 58 8.14 -2.89 -2.99
N SER A 59 9.23 -2.38 -3.55
CA SER A 59 10.30 -1.83 -2.74
C SER A 59 9.83 -0.58 -1.99
N ARG A 60 10.31 -0.40 -0.76
CA ARG A 60 10.04 0.83 0.00
C ARG A 60 10.42 2.10 -0.77
N GLN A 61 11.51 2.05 -1.55
CA GLN A 61 11.97 3.17 -2.37
C GLN A 61 11.01 3.49 -3.53
N GLU A 62 10.41 2.48 -4.16
CA GLU A 62 9.39 2.69 -5.18
C GLU A 62 8.21 3.46 -4.61
N LEU A 63 7.73 3.04 -3.44
CA LEU A 63 6.60 3.67 -2.76
C LEU A 63 6.89 5.12 -2.37
N ILE A 64 8.11 5.42 -1.91
CA ILE A 64 8.55 6.78 -1.63
C ILE A 64 8.52 7.67 -2.90
N THR A 65 8.87 7.08 -4.04
CA THR A 65 9.05 7.83 -5.29
C THR A 65 7.72 8.03 -6.03
N LYS A 66 6.84 7.03 -6.01
CA LYS A 66 5.61 6.98 -6.82
C LYS A 66 4.33 7.09 -6.00
N GLY A 67 4.43 6.89 -4.68
CA GLY A 67 3.28 6.88 -3.80
C GLY A 67 2.67 8.27 -3.63
N LEU A 68 1.36 8.29 -3.44
CA LEU A 68 0.62 9.50 -3.08
C LEU A 68 0.93 9.88 -1.63
N ASN A 69 0.96 11.18 -1.38
CA ASN A 69 1.07 11.70 -0.03
C ASN A 69 -0.30 11.62 0.67
N VAL A 70 -0.37 10.99 1.84
CA VAL A 70 -1.67 10.65 2.47
C VAL A 70 -2.01 11.42 3.76
N GLY A 71 -1.07 12.15 4.36
CA GLY A 71 -1.35 13.12 5.43
C GLY A 71 -1.91 12.48 6.70
#